data_AF-A0A7D5SAF6-F1
#
_entry.id   AF-A0A7D5SAF6-F1
#
_cell.length_a   1.000
_cell.length_b   1.000
_cell.length_c   1.000
_cell.angle_alpha   90.00
_cell.angle_beta   90.00
_cell.angle_gamma   90.00
#
_symmetry.space_group_name_H-M   'P 1'
#
loop_
_entity.id
_entity.type
_entity.pdbx_description
1 polymer ?
#
loop_
_entity_poly.entity_id
_entity_poly.type
_entity_poly.pdbx_seq_one_letter_code
_entity_poly.pdbx_strand_id
1 'polypeptide(L)'
;MTDHQATELIEKEFKEKTLGVTEQYLEIHSPIYTDNKLKVDRIDRDRKDELIIAYLPVLDEKFYFAVYIDTKTNEVTGVGTEAYQRVYFRAISETLSADELKAMTRLALTEFWNKGEIRKSGNSSYTFSIFTILPNSEPDEFEDKLKSYLTFGARQRRN
;
A
#
# COMPACT_ATOMS: atom_id res chain seq x y z
N MET A 1 -6.99 12.96 -16.32
CA MET A 1 -7.29 13.58 -15.02
C MET A 1 -6.02 13.68 -14.17
N THR A 2 -5.76 14.83 -13.53
CA THR A 2 -4.62 15.05 -12.62
C THR A 2 -4.93 14.56 -11.19
N ASP A 3 -3.92 14.43 -10.31
CA ASP A 3 -4.13 14.11 -8.88
C ASP A 3 -5.01 15.14 -8.19
N HIS A 4 -4.83 16.43 -8.52
CA HIS A 4 -5.63 17.52 -7.99
C HIS A 4 -7.10 17.36 -8.35
N GLN A 5 -7.40 17.12 -9.62
CA GLN A 5 -8.77 16.91 -10.10
C GLN A 5 -9.42 15.69 -9.45
N ALA A 6 -8.68 14.58 -9.33
CA ALA A 6 -9.18 13.39 -8.64
C ALA A 6 -9.51 13.71 -7.16
N THR A 7 -8.61 14.41 -6.47
CA THR A 7 -8.81 14.81 -5.07
C THR A 7 -10.03 15.71 -4.90
N GLU A 8 -10.24 16.68 -5.79
CA GLU A 8 -11.43 17.56 -5.76
C GLU A 8 -12.74 16.79 -5.92
N LEU A 9 -12.78 15.79 -6.81
CA LEU A 9 -13.95 14.93 -6.99
C LEU A 9 -14.25 14.11 -5.73
N ILE A 10 -13.21 13.56 -5.09
CA ILE A 10 -13.35 12.79 -3.86
C ILE A 10 -13.80 13.68 -2.70
N GLU A 11 -13.20 14.86 -2.54
CA GLU A 11 -13.59 15.83 -1.52
C GLU A 11 -15.05 16.27 -1.68
N LYS A 12 -15.48 16.49 -2.92
CA LYS A 12 -16.89 16.77 -3.23
C LYS A 12 -17.79 15.62 -2.78
N GLU A 13 -17.48 14.38 -3.16
CA GLU A 13 -18.28 13.22 -2.78
C GLU A 13 -18.31 13.00 -1.27
N PHE A 14 -17.20 13.15 -0.56
CA PHE A 14 -17.15 12.94 0.90
C PHE A 14 -17.87 14.06 1.67
N LYS A 15 -17.95 15.26 1.09
CA LYS A 15 -18.71 16.38 1.64
C LYS A 15 -20.20 16.22 1.39
N GLU A 16 -20.59 16.01 0.13
CA GLU A 16 -21.99 16.00 -0.34
C GLU A 16 -22.68 14.64 -0.15
N LYS A 17 -21.91 13.55 -0.09
CA LYS A 17 -22.36 12.15 0.12
C LYS A 17 -23.42 11.74 -0.90
N THR A 18 -23.12 11.93 -2.18
CA THR A 18 -24.12 11.67 -3.23
C THR A 18 -24.37 10.17 -3.43
N LEU A 19 -23.40 9.33 -3.08
CA LEU A 19 -23.56 7.88 -3.04
C LEU A 19 -23.99 7.44 -1.63
N GLY A 20 -25.05 6.63 -1.54
CA GLY A 20 -25.53 6.11 -0.25
C GLY A 20 -24.48 5.27 0.51
N VAL A 21 -23.57 4.60 -0.22
CA VAL A 21 -22.45 3.87 0.41
C VAL A 21 -21.45 4.80 1.09
N THR A 22 -21.23 6.00 0.55
CA THR A 22 -20.34 7.01 1.15
C THR A 22 -20.94 7.48 2.48
N GLU A 23 -22.24 7.75 2.52
CA GLU A 23 -22.93 8.13 3.76
C GLU A 23 -22.77 7.05 4.83
N GLN A 24 -23.05 5.78 4.49
CA GLN A 24 -22.93 4.65 5.41
C GLN A 24 -21.51 4.49 5.95
N TYR A 25 -20.50 4.58 5.09
CA TYR A 25 -19.11 4.47 5.55
C TYR A 25 -18.70 5.63 6.45
N LEU A 26 -19.09 6.86 6.10
CA LEU A 26 -18.73 8.06 6.88
C LEU A 26 -19.52 8.21 8.18
N GLU A 27 -20.59 7.45 8.39
CA GLU A 27 -21.28 7.36 9.68
C GLU A 27 -20.42 6.66 10.75
N ILE A 28 -19.60 5.70 10.33
CA ILE A 28 -18.84 4.82 11.24
C ILE A 28 -17.35 5.16 11.22
N HIS A 29 -16.83 5.54 10.06
CA HIS A 29 -15.40 5.67 9.81
C HIS A 29 -15.03 7.09 9.37
N SER A 30 -13.86 7.54 9.79
CA SER A 30 -13.35 8.87 9.46
C SER A 30 -12.12 8.77 8.55
N PRO A 31 -12.10 9.40 7.37
CA PRO A 31 -10.87 9.52 6.59
C PRO A 31 -9.88 10.45 7.31
N ILE A 32 -8.59 10.32 6.99
CA ILE A 32 -7.57 11.20 7.54
C ILE A 32 -7.48 12.50 6.71
N TYR A 33 -7.38 13.63 7.41
CA TYR A 33 -7.15 14.94 6.80
C TYR A 33 -5.74 15.46 7.15
N THR A 34 -5.05 16.05 6.16
CA THR A 34 -3.79 16.79 6.35
C THR A 34 -3.97 18.19 5.77
N ASP A 35 -3.66 19.24 6.53
CA ASP A 35 -3.84 20.64 6.10
C ASP A 35 -5.26 20.95 5.56
N ASN A 36 -6.28 20.43 6.26
CA ASN A 36 -7.70 20.50 5.89
C ASN A 36 -8.07 19.87 4.53
N LYS A 37 -7.20 19.05 3.95
CA LYS A 37 -7.46 18.28 2.73
C LYS A 37 -7.50 16.79 3.01
N LEU A 38 -8.29 16.05 2.25
CA LEU A 38 -8.29 14.59 2.36
C LEU A 38 -6.89 14.06 2.04
N LYS A 39 -6.34 13.24 2.93
CA LYS A 39 -5.09 12.54 2.67
C LYS A 39 -5.38 11.43 1.67
N VAL A 40 -4.67 11.42 0.54
CA VAL A 40 -4.71 10.37 -0.46
C VAL A 40 -3.34 9.72 -0.50
N ASP A 41 -3.25 8.44 -0.12
CA ASP A 41 -1.98 7.72 -0.02
C ASP A 41 -1.51 7.15 -1.36
N ARG A 42 -2.45 6.89 -2.29
CA ARG A 42 -2.15 6.50 -3.68
C ARG A 42 -3.31 6.82 -4.60
N ILE A 43 -3.00 7.19 -5.85
CA ILE A 43 -3.94 7.24 -6.97
C ILE A 43 -3.45 6.27 -8.05
N ASP A 44 -4.12 5.13 -8.17
CA ASP A 44 -3.82 4.10 -9.14
C ASP A 44 -4.49 4.38 -10.50
N ARG A 45 -3.70 4.26 -11.57
CA ARG A 45 -4.08 4.57 -12.96
C ARG A 45 -3.75 3.45 -13.92
N ASP A 46 -3.21 2.34 -13.45
CA ASP A 46 -2.68 1.28 -14.31
C ASP A 46 -3.79 0.37 -14.90
N ARG A 47 -5.05 0.72 -14.67
CA ARG A 47 -6.22 -0.03 -15.18
C ARG A 47 -6.53 0.33 -16.63
N LYS A 48 -6.91 -0.69 -17.40
CA LYS A 48 -7.21 -0.56 -18.84
C LYS A 48 -8.55 0.11 -19.15
N ASP A 49 -9.40 0.32 -18.15
CA ASP A 49 -10.81 0.63 -18.35
C ASP A 49 -11.17 2.09 -18.02
N GLU A 50 -10.21 3.02 -18.14
CA GLU A 50 -10.46 4.45 -17.91
C GLU A 50 -11.02 4.75 -16.50
N LEU A 51 -10.71 3.86 -15.56
CA LEU A 51 -11.07 3.94 -14.15
C LEU A 51 -9.82 4.23 -13.33
N ILE A 52 -9.92 5.20 -12.43
CA ILE A 52 -8.89 5.53 -11.45
C ILE A 52 -9.37 5.10 -10.07
N ILE A 53 -8.46 4.60 -9.24
CA ILE A 53 -8.74 4.29 -7.84
C ILE A 53 -7.87 5.14 -6.94
N ALA A 54 -8.50 5.90 -6.06
CA ALA A 54 -7.80 6.62 -5.00
C ALA A 54 -7.95 5.87 -3.67
N TYR A 55 -6.83 5.70 -2.97
CA TYR A 55 -6.77 5.04 -1.68
C TYR A 55 -6.61 6.07 -0.56
N LEU A 56 -7.63 6.20 0.29
CA LEU A 56 -7.65 7.14 1.41
C LEU A 56 -7.53 6.36 2.72
N PRO A 57 -6.53 6.67 3.57
CA PRO A 57 -6.41 6.01 4.86
C PRO A 57 -7.56 6.40 5.79
N VAL A 58 -7.98 5.44 6.61
CA VAL A 58 -9.04 5.59 7.60
C VAL A 58 -8.43 5.69 8.99
N LEU A 59 -8.90 6.63 9.79
CA LEU A 59 -8.41 6.90 11.13
C LEU A 59 -8.59 5.65 12.02
N ASP A 60 -7.53 5.26 12.73
CA ASP A 60 -7.47 4.11 13.65
C ASP A 60 -7.81 2.74 13.04
N GLU A 61 -7.84 2.63 11.72
CA GLU A 61 -8.24 1.41 11.00
C GLU A 61 -7.12 0.83 10.13
N LYS A 62 -7.22 -0.48 9.86
CA LYS A 62 -6.27 -1.23 9.00
C LYS A 62 -6.86 -1.55 7.63
N PHE A 63 -7.52 -0.58 7.04
CA PHE A 63 -8.00 -0.61 5.65
C PHE A 63 -8.02 0.82 5.09
N TYR A 64 -8.22 0.93 3.78
CA TYR A 64 -8.37 2.18 3.06
C TYR A 64 -9.78 2.29 2.50
N PHE A 65 -10.30 3.50 2.37
CA PHE A 65 -11.35 3.72 1.38
C PHE A 65 -10.75 3.62 -0.02
N ALA A 66 -11.34 2.78 -0.86
CA ALA A 66 -11.05 2.72 -2.29
C ALA A 66 -12.14 3.51 -3.02
N VAL A 67 -11.77 4.66 -3.59
CA VAL A 67 -12.69 5.55 -4.29
C VAL A 67 -12.47 5.39 -5.79
N TYR A 68 -13.53 4.97 -6.48
CA TYR A 68 -13.51 4.66 -7.90
C TYR A 68 -13.98 5.88 -8.69
N ILE A 69 -13.16 6.35 -9.64
CA ILE A 69 -13.43 7.53 -10.45
C ILE A 69 -13.42 7.14 -11.92
N ASP A 70 -14.54 7.37 -12.60
CA ASP A 70 -14.63 7.22 -14.05
C ASP A 70 -14.00 8.45 -14.72
N THR A 71 -12.98 8.24 -15.56
CA THR A 71 -12.26 9.34 -16.21
C THR A 71 -12.94 9.88 -17.46
N LYS A 72 -13.97 9.21 -17.99
CA LYS A 72 -14.82 9.70 -19.08
C LYS A 72 -15.83 10.71 -18.56
N THR A 73 -16.51 10.37 -17.47
CA THR A 73 -17.54 11.23 -16.88
C THR A 73 -16.96 12.22 -15.88
N ASN A 74 -15.75 11.96 -15.36
CA ASN A 74 -15.14 12.67 -14.23
C ASN A 74 -16.04 12.65 -12.99
N GLU A 75 -16.58 11.48 -12.66
CA GLU A 75 -17.46 11.28 -11.51
C GLU A 75 -16.94 10.16 -10.61
N VAL A 76 -17.17 10.31 -9.30
CA VAL A 76 -17.00 9.21 -8.35
C VAL A 76 -18.15 8.24 -8.56
N THR A 77 -17.84 7.01 -8.97
CA THR A 77 -18.84 5.98 -9.29
C THR A 77 -19.03 4.97 -8.17
N GLY A 78 -18.12 4.94 -7.20
CA GLY A 78 -18.21 4.05 -6.04
C GLY A 78 -17.22 4.39 -4.95
N VAL A 79 -17.55 3.96 -3.74
CA VAL A 79 -16.64 3.92 -2.58
C VAL A 79 -16.73 2.53 -1.98
N GLY A 80 -15.58 1.90 -1.76
CA GLY A 80 -15.45 0.62 -1.09
C GLY A 80 -14.32 0.64 -0.06
N THR A 81 -13.97 -0.53 0.46
CA THR A 81 -12.85 -0.70 1.38
C THR A 81 -11.84 -1.69 0.84
N GLU A 82 -10.55 -1.36 0.94
CA GLU A 82 -9.46 -2.26 0.60
C GLU A 82 -8.62 -2.57 1.85
N ALA A 83 -8.38 -3.85 2.10
CA ALA A 83 -7.68 -4.28 3.31
C ALA A 83 -6.21 -3.83 3.31
N TYR A 84 -5.68 -3.46 4.48
CA TYR A 84 -4.24 -3.26 4.59
C TYR A 84 -3.51 -4.59 4.44
N GLN A 85 -2.79 -4.75 3.34
CA GLN A 85 -2.05 -5.97 3.03
C GLN A 85 -0.64 -5.69 2.52
N ARG A 86 0.29 -6.59 2.88
CA ARG A 86 1.71 -6.56 2.50
C ARG A 86 2.13 -7.93 1.99
N VAL A 87 2.57 -8.01 0.73
CA VAL A 87 3.16 -9.22 0.15
C VAL A 87 4.67 -9.04 0.07
N TYR A 88 5.43 -9.84 0.81
CA TYR A 88 6.88 -9.70 0.90
C TYR A 88 7.61 -11.06 0.90
N PHE A 89 8.85 -11.04 0.44
CA PHE A 89 9.79 -12.15 0.61
C PHE A 89 10.61 -11.91 1.88
N ARG A 90 10.88 -12.97 2.63
CA ARG A 90 11.71 -12.89 3.84
C ARG A 90 12.61 -14.11 3.93
N ALA A 91 13.91 -13.88 4.07
CA ALA A 91 14.91 -14.91 4.33
C ALA A 91 15.55 -14.67 5.69
N ILE A 92 15.58 -15.72 6.52
CA ILE A 92 16.18 -15.73 7.85
C ILE A 92 17.40 -16.65 7.86
N SER A 93 18.42 -16.33 8.65
CA SER A 93 19.53 -17.23 8.91
C SER A 93 20.08 -17.09 10.32
N GLU A 94 20.37 -18.23 10.95
CA GLU A 94 21.01 -18.28 12.27
C GLU A 94 22.54 -18.25 12.20
N THR A 95 23.09 -18.50 11.01
CA THR A 95 24.53 -18.64 10.75
C THR A 95 25.11 -17.53 9.88
N LEU A 96 24.34 -17.02 8.91
CA LEU A 96 24.78 -15.98 7.98
C LEU A 96 24.45 -14.59 8.54
N SER A 97 25.32 -13.63 8.25
CA SER A 97 25.09 -12.20 8.44
C SER A 97 24.10 -11.63 7.42
N ALA A 98 23.58 -10.44 7.70
CA ALA A 98 22.72 -9.71 6.77
C ALA A 98 23.45 -9.36 5.46
N ASP A 99 24.75 -9.06 5.52
CA ASP A 99 25.56 -8.76 4.33
C ASP A 99 25.78 -10.01 3.46
N GLU A 100 26.04 -11.17 4.06
CA GLU A 100 26.12 -12.44 3.33
C GLU A 100 24.79 -12.80 2.69
N LEU A 101 23.67 -12.62 3.40
CA LEU A 101 22.34 -12.85 2.83
C LEU A 101 22.03 -11.85 1.70
N LYS A 102 22.41 -10.58 1.86
CA LYS A 102 22.25 -9.54 0.83
C LYS A 102 23.05 -9.88 -0.42
N ALA A 103 24.24 -10.44 -0.29
CA ALA A 103 25.07 -10.85 -1.43
C ALA A 103 24.44 -11.99 -2.26
N MET A 104 23.47 -12.73 -1.72
CA MET A 104 22.76 -13.80 -2.44
C MET A 104 21.72 -13.29 -3.44
N THR A 105 21.42 -11.99 -3.43
CA THR A 105 20.43 -11.41 -4.33
C THR A 105 20.88 -10.06 -4.88
N ARG A 106 20.42 -9.74 -6.09
CA ARG A 106 20.59 -8.40 -6.69
C ARG A 106 19.39 -7.49 -6.41
N LEU A 107 18.42 -7.97 -5.63
CA LEU A 107 17.18 -7.28 -5.36
C LEU A 107 17.38 -6.20 -4.30
N ALA A 108 16.69 -5.08 -4.45
CA ALA A 108 16.67 -4.04 -3.43
C ALA A 108 15.96 -4.56 -2.18
N LEU A 109 16.66 -4.53 -1.06
CA LEU A 109 16.14 -4.94 0.24
C LEU A 109 15.32 -3.79 0.85
N THR A 110 14.21 -4.13 1.49
CA THR A 110 13.37 -3.16 2.21
C THR A 110 13.78 -3.06 3.67
N GLU A 111 14.09 -4.19 4.31
CA GLU A 111 14.51 -4.25 5.70
C GLU A 111 15.58 -5.34 5.87
N PHE A 112 16.53 -5.12 6.77
CA PHE A 112 17.54 -6.10 7.17
C PHE A 112 18.03 -5.78 8.59
N TRP A 113 18.58 -6.80 9.26
CA TRP A 113 19.27 -6.69 10.54
C TRP A 113 20.16 -7.91 10.73
N ASN A 114 21.20 -7.78 11.54
CA ASN A 114 22.06 -8.90 11.94
C ASN A 114 21.60 -9.53 13.26
N LYS A 115 21.94 -10.81 13.42
CA LYS A 115 21.95 -11.46 14.72
C LYS A 115 22.79 -10.65 15.71
N GLY A 116 22.26 -10.45 16.91
CA GLY A 116 22.91 -9.69 17.98
C GLY A 116 22.58 -8.19 17.98
N GLU A 117 22.05 -7.63 16.89
CA GLU A 117 21.57 -6.24 16.90
C GLU A 117 20.38 -6.07 17.85
N ILE A 118 20.29 -4.91 18.50
CA ILE A 118 19.19 -4.58 19.41
C ILE A 118 17.94 -4.29 18.59
N ARG A 119 16.81 -4.83 19.03
CA ARG A 119 15.51 -4.60 18.40
C ARG A 119 15.13 -3.12 18.46
N LYS A 120 14.44 -2.64 17.42
CA LYS A 120 13.90 -1.27 17.38
C LYS A 120 12.93 -0.96 18.52
N SER A 121 12.27 -1.97 19.07
CA SER A 121 11.42 -1.87 20.26
C SER A 121 11.92 -2.81 21.36
N GLY A 122 12.08 -2.26 22.55
CA GLY A 122 12.57 -2.98 23.73
C GLY A 122 14.10 -3.11 23.80
N ASN A 123 14.58 -3.97 24.71
CA ASN A 123 16.01 -4.13 25.04
C ASN A 123 16.55 -5.53 24.73
N SER A 124 15.87 -6.31 23.90
CA SER A 124 16.35 -7.63 23.48
C SER A 124 17.07 -7.57 22.13
N SER A 125 17.96 -8.52 21.88
CA SER A 125 18.65 -8.65 20.60
C SER A 125 17.91 -9.58 19.63
N TYR A 126 18.22 -9.47 18.34
CA TYR A 126 17.79 -10.43 17.33
C TYR A 126 18.60 -11.75 17.46
N THR A 127 17.93 -12.89 17.38
CA THR A 127 18.57 -14.22 17.47
C THR A 127 19.04 -14.78 16.12
N PHE A 128 18.68 -14.09 15.02
CA PHE A 128 18.98 -14.43 13.64
C PHE A 128 19.16 -13.16 12.82
N SER A 129 19.86 -13.28 11.70
CA SER A 129 19.94 -12.24 10.67
C SER A 129 18.81 -12.38 9.66
N ILE A 130 18.46 -11.29 8.99
CA ILE A 130 17.36 -11.28 8.01
C ILE A 130 17.66 -10.38 6.82
N PHE A 131 16.97 -10.65 5.72
CA PHE A 131 16.45 -9.56 4.88
C PHE A 131 14.98 -9.77 4.51
N THR A 132 14.30 -8.66 4.24
CA THR A 132 12.94 -8.60 3.70
C THR A 132 12.94 -7.80 2.42
N ILE A 133 12.14 -8.23 1.45
CA ILE A 133 11.87 -7.48 0.22
C ILE A 133 10.36 -7.32 0.08
N LEU A 134 9.91 -6.07 0.01
CA LEU A 134 8.52 -5.66 -0.18
C LEU A 134 8.41 -4.93 -1.53
N PRO A 135 8.01 -5.63 -2.61
CA PRO A 135 7.97 -5.04 -3.95
C PRO A 135 6.94 -3.93 -4.14
N ASN A 136 5.86 -3.96 -3.35
CA ASN A 136 4.82 -2.93 -3.35
C ASN A 136 4.45 -2.57 -1.90
N SER A 137 4.93 -1.40 -1.43
CA SER A 137 4.62 -0.86 -0.10
C SER A 137 3.40 0.05 -0.06
N GLU A 138 2.92 0.52 -1.21
CA GLU A 138 1.78 1.44 -1.31
C GLU A 138 0.46 0.70 -1.10
N PRO A 139 -0.66 1.38 -0.77
CA PRO A 139 -1.99 0.77 -0.78
C PRO A 139 -2.31 0.17 -2.15
N ASP A 140 -2.91 -1.02 -2.20
CA ASP A 140 -3.29 -1.67 -3.46
C ASP A 140 -4.17 -2.89 -3.20
N GLU A 141 -4.78 -3.41 -4.26
CA GLU A 141 -5.44 -4.72 -4.26
C GLU A 141 -4.43 -5.86 -4.05
N PHE A 142 -4.89 -6.95 -3.43
CA PHE A 142 -4.06 -8.13 -3.11
C PHE A 142 -3.43 -8.75 -4.35
N GLU A 143 -4.22 -8.90 -5.40
CA GLU A 143 -3.85 -9.52 -6.66
C GLU A 143 -2.70 -8.75 -7.32
N ASP A 144 -2.74 -7.42 -7.31
CA ASP A 144 -1.70 -6.57 -7.89
C ASP A 144 -0.40 -6.61 -7.07
N LYS A 145 -0.50 -6.64 -5.74
CA LYS A 145 0.68 -6.88 -4.89
C LYS A 145 1.30 -8.25 -5.11
N LEU A 146 0.47 -9.28 -5.22
CA LEU A 146 0.93 -10.64 -5.50
C LEU A 146 1.58 -10.73 -6.88
N LYS A 147 0.98 -10.11 -7.89
CA LYS A 147 1.55 -10.05 -9.24
C LYS A 147 2.87 -9.28 -9.27
N SER A 148 2.97 -8.16 -8.57
CA SER A 148 4.22 -7.42 -8.39
C SER A 148 5.29 -8.32 -7.76
N TYR A 149 4.93 -9.05 -6.71
CA TYR A 149 5.82 -10.03 -6.06
C TYR A 149 6.29 -11.16 -7.00
N LEU A 150 5.37 -11.79 -7.74
CA LEU A 150 5.70 -12.89 -8.65
C LEU A 150 6.55 -12.43 -9.84
N THR A 151 6.24 -11.24 -10.38
CA THR A 151 7.02 -10.62 -11.45
C THR A 151 8.42 -10.27 -10.97
N PHE A 152 8.53 -9.77 -9.74
CA PHE A 152 9.79 -9.47 -9.09
C PHE A 152 10.65 -10.72 -8.90
N GLY A 153 10.08 -11.85 -8.46
CA GLY A 153 10.77 -13.13 -8.35
C GLY A 153 11.22 -13.70 -9.70
N ALA A 154 10.42 -13.53 -10.77
CA ALA A 154 10.78 -13.98 -12.11
C ALA A 154 12.02 -13.28 -12.69
N ARG A 155 12.30 -12.02 -12.28
CA ARG A 155 13.52 -11.28 -12.68
C ARG A 155 14.82 -11.92 -12.17
N GLN A 156 14.77 -12.74 -11.12
CA GLN A 156 15.94 -13.50 -10.65
C GLN A 156 16.25 -14.72 -11.53
N ARG A 157 15.26 -15.28 -12.25
CA ARG A 157 15.41 -16.51 -13.04
C ARG A 157 15.87 -16.29 -14.49
N ARG A 158 15.92 -15.03 -14.94
CA ARG A 158 16.47 -14.68 -16.26
C ARG A 158 17.97 -14.45 -16.14
N ASN A 159 18.73 -15.54 -15.99
CA ASN A 159 20.15 -15.68 -16.33
C ASN A 159 20.38 -17.14 -16.71
#